data_AF-A0A9W8GXI9-F1
#
_entry.id   AF-A0A9W8GXI9-F1
#
_cell.length_a   1.000
_cell.length_b   1.000
_cell.length_c   1.000
_cell.angle_alpha   90.00
_cell.angle_beta   90.00
_cell.angle_gamma   90.00
#
_symmetry.space_group_name_H-M   'P 1'
#
loop_
_entity.id
_entity.type
_entity.pdbx_description
1 polymer ?
#
loop_
_entity_poly.entity_id
_entity_poly.type
_entity_poly.pdbx_seq_one_letter_code
_entity_poly.pdbx_strand_id
1 'polypeptide(L)'
;MESTSRLELIDIIQHTLPARPLSDIRLFSNQYVYELKAGRMHDTLSGSLWAASDDETLLKMIDRSTMATAAKWELVSKVLGRSMYACKIRFTIINGDSNRKQAMDGRESSVTGEVQRQRESSSAVDWSQVSQATVLGLRECLELSQYDGRKASWHYDPDSFSQSMADRMTGFIEEHYPAPAPVNYRAVSNFMWAAMEDCIHIHDMLQGKLKWTEADYERAAALRAQGLTYKEVARHLAPTLRWTSTANALKRYLSARPAQEPISVDELEEIS
;
A
#
# COMPACT_ATOMS: atom_id res chain seq x y z
N MET A 1 41.63 27.95 3.01
CA MET A 1 41.76 27.21 1.75
C MET A 1 41.74 25.74 2.08
N GLU A 2 40.72 24.94 1.79
CA GLU A 2 39.32 25.15 1.40
C GLU A 2 38.71 23.81 1.79
N SER A 3 37.86 23.80 2.83
CA SER A 3 37.12 22.60 3.22
C SER A 3 35.85 22.57 2.38
N THR A 4 35.92 21.91 1.24
CA THR A 4 34.73 21.68 0.41
C THR A 4 33.87 20.64 1.09
N SER A 5 32.71 21.09 1.55
CA SER A 5 31.77 20.35 2.36
C SER A 5 31.06 19.29 1.53
N ARG A 6 30.72 18.17 2.18
CA ARG A 6 30.00 16.98 1.71
C ARG A 6 28.59 17.24 1.11
N LEU A 7 28.24 18.51 0.91
CA LEU A 7 26.98 19.01 0.34
C LEU A 7 27.06 19.24 -1.18
N GLU A 8 28.24 19.34 -1.79
CA GLU A 8 28.35 19.56 -3.25
C GLU A 8 28.25 18.27 -4.11
N LEU A 9 28.25 17.09 -3.49
CA LEU A 9 28.06 15.81 -4.20
C LEU A 9 26.59 15.40 -4.33
N ILE A 10 25.66 16.14 -3.71
CA ILE A 10 24.22 15.89 -3.79
C ILE A 10 23.56 16.66 -4.96
N ASP A 11 24.14 17.79 -5.38
CA ASP A 11 23.57 18.63 -6.45
C ASP A 11 23.82 18.13 -7.87
N ILE A 12 24.77 17.21 -8.09
CA ILE A 12 25.06 16.70 -9.44
C ILE A 12 24.10 15.57 -9.86
N ILE A 13 23.37 14.96 -8.91
CA ILE A 13 22.45 13.85 -9.20
C ILE A 13 21.03 14.34 -9.53
N GLN A 14 20.67 15.58 -9.21
CA GLN A 14 19.29 16.08 -9.39
C GLN A 14 18.96 16.68 -10.77
N HIS A 15 19.91 16.80 -11.71
CA HIS A 15 19.67 17.53 -12.96
C HIS A 15 19.89 16.80 -14.29
N THR A 16 19.94 15.46 -14.34
CA THR A 16 20.20 14.78 -15.64
C THR A 16 19.42 13.51 -15.95
N LEU A 17 18.22 13.26 -15.39
CA LEU A 17 17.37 12.16 -15.85
C LEU A 17 15.87 12.53 -15.85
N PRO A 18 15.13 12.31 -16.95
CA PRO A 18 13.69 12.54 -16.98
C PRO A 18 12.95 11.53 -16.10
N ALA A 19 11.96 12.05 -15.36
CA ALA A 19 11.09 11.31 -14.47
C ALA A 19 10.43 10.10 -15.16
N ARG A 20 10.64 8.90 -14.60
CA ARG A 20 9.82 7.71 -14.83
C ARG A 20 9.14 7.32 -13.52
N PRO A 21 7.93 6.71 -13.56
CA PRO A 21 7.18 6.37 -12.35
C PRO A 21 7.87 5.23 -11.59
N LEU A 22 8.08 5.42 -10.28
CA LEU A 22 8.58 4.43 -9.34
C LEU A 22 7.49 3.43 -8.93
N SER A 23 6.89 2.71 -9.88
CA SER A 23 5.84 1.72 -9.58
C SER A 23 6.30 0.26 -9.62
N ASP A 24 7.58 -0.06 -9.81
CA ASP A 24 8.03 -1.47 -9.95
C ASP A 24 9.35 -1.84 -9.28
N ILE A 25 9.76 -1.15 -8.22
CA ILE A 25 10.91 -1.60 -7.41
C ILE A 25 10.40 -2.39 -6.21
N ARG A 26 10.32 -3.72 -6.38
CA ARG A 26 10.29 -4.66 -5.26
C ARG A 26 11.59 -4.52 -4.47
N LEU A 27 11.54 -3.83 -3.33
CA LEU A 27 12.61 -3.81 -2.34
C LEU A 27 12.73 -5.20 -1.69
N PHE A 28 13.53 -6.08 -2.29
CA PHE A 28 13.98 -7.31 -1.63
C PHE A 28 15.41 -7.13 -1.09
N SER A 29 15.50 -7.07 0.24
CA SER A 29 16.62 -7.47 1.10
C SER A 29 18.04 -7.01 0.73
N ASN A 30 18.43 -5.82 1.19
CA ASN A 30 19.85 -5.48 1.40
C ASN A 30 20.26 -5.83 2.83
N GLN A 31 20.59 -7.10 3.11
CA GLN A 31 21.24 -7.46 4.39
C GLN A 31 22.20 -8.66 4.36
N TYR A 32 22.79 -9.01 3.21
CA TYR A 32 23.86 -10.02 3.16
C TYR A 32 24.97 -9.60 2.17
N VAL A 33 25.79 -8.61 2.55
CA VAL A 33 27.06 -8.32 1.86
C VAL A 33 28.26 -8.25 2.83
N TYR A 34 28.08 -8.50 4.13
CA TYR A 34 29.20 -8.58 5.06
C TYR A 34 29.21 -9.92 5.76
N GLU A 35 29.96 -10.86 5.18
CA GLU A 35 30.80 -11.88 5.84
C GLU A 35 31.06 -13.07 4.92
N LEU A 36 31.93 -12.87 3.93
CA LEU A 36 32.73 -13.95 3.34
C LEU A 36 34.14 -13.41 3.19
N LYS A 37 34.89 -13.43 4.30
CA LYS A 37 36.32 -13.08 4.33
C LYS A 37 37.10 -13.98 3.38
N ALA A 38 37.76 -13.32 2.43
CA ALA A 38 39.09 -13.59 1.91
C ALA A 38 39.46 -15.07 1.63
N GLY A 39 39.55 -15.42 0.33
CA GLY A 39 40.46 -16.49 -0.10
C GLY A 39 39.98 -17.42 -1.21
N ARG A 40 39.52 -16.89 -2.35
CA ARG A 40 39.84 -17.39 -3.72
C ARG A 40 39.10 -16.56 -4.77
N MET A 41 39.87 -15.70 -5.43
CA MET A 41 39.45 -14.94 -6.61
C MET A 41 39.46 -15.83 -7.85
N HIS A 42 38.66 -15.42 -8.83
CA HIS A 42 38.53 -15.93 -10.19
C HIS A 42 37.69 -17.20 -10.38
N ASP A 43 36.38 -17.00 -10.52
CA ASP A 43 35.70 -17.34 -11.77
C ASP A 43 34.51 -16.41 -11.99
N THR A 44 34.71 -15.49 -12.95
CA THR A 44 33.71 -14.91 -13.85
C THR A 44 32.29 -14.73 -13.32
N LEU A 45 32.06 -13.51 -12.81
CA LEU A 45 30.82 -12.76 -12.99
C LEU A 45 30.46 -12.66 -14.49
N SER A 46 29.99 -13.75 -15.09
CA SER A 46 29.19 -13.67 -16.31
C SER A 46 27.77 -13.31 -15.89
N GLY A 47 27.54 -12.00 -15.83
CA GLY A 47 26.34 -11.33 -15.37
C GLY A 47 25.13 -11.52 -16.28
N SER A 48 24.51 -12.69 -16.24
CA SER A 48 23.12 -12.86 -16.63
C SER A 48 22.24 -12.77 -15.37
N LEU A 49 21.30 -11.81 -15.34
CA LEU A 49 20.24 -11.77 -14.34
C LEU A 49 19.48 -13.11 -14.35
N TRP A 50 19.14 -13.65 -13.17
CA TRP A 50 18.33 -14.86 -13.08
C TRP A 50 16.90 -14.55 -13.54
N ALA A 51 16.41 -15.30 -14.52
CA ALA A 51 15.02 -15.20 -14.97
C ALA A 51 14.10 -16.08 -14.10
N ALA A 52 12.81 -15.74 -14.03
CA ALA A 52 11.83 -16.58 -13.32
C ALA A 52 11.74 -18.01 -13.89
N SER A 53 11.99 -18.18 -15.20
CA SER A 53 12.08 -19.49 -15.85
C SER A 53 13.30 -20.32 -15.42
N ASP A 54 14.40 -19.65 -15.09
CA ASP A 54 15.60 -20.31 -14.57
C ASP A 54 15.31 -20.88 -13.17
N ASP A 55 14.62 -20.09 -12.34
CA ASP A 55 14.18 -20.49 -10.99
C ASP A 55 13.20 -21.66 -11.03
N GLU A 56 12.23 -21.63 -11.96
CA GLU A 56 11.27 -22.71 -12.15
C GLU A 56 11.97 -24.00 -12.61
N THR A 57 12.90 -23.91 -13.56
CA THR A 57 13.69 -25.04 -14.03
C THR A 57 14.56 -25.62 -12.92
N LEU A 58 15.19 -24.75 -12.13
CA LEU A 58 16.01 -25.14 -10.99
C LEU A 58 15.20 -25.88 -9.91
N LEU A 59 13.99 -25.39 -9.60
CA LEU A 59 13.06 -26.04 -8.65
C LEU A 59 12.48 -27.35 -9.19
N LYS A 60 12.22 -27.47 -10.50
CA LYS A 60 11.73 -28.72 -11.12
C LYS A 60 12.79 -29.82 -11.13
N MET A 61 14.05 -29.46 -11.37
CA MET A 61 15.15 -30.43 -11.47
C MET A 61 15.69 -30.87 -10.10
N ILE A 62 15.51 -30.05 -9.06
CA ILE A 62 15.96 -30.33 -7.71
C ILE A 62 14.75 -30.55 -6.79
N ASP A 63 14.46 -31.81 -6.50
CA ASP A 63 13.46 -32.20 -5.51
C ASP A 63 13.88 -31.73 -4.09
N ARG A 64 12.95 -31.08 -3.39
CA ARG A 64 13.13 -30.54 -2.03
C ARG A 64 13.37 -31.64 -0.97
N SER A 65 12.93 -32.87 -1.24
CA SER A 65 12.96 -33.97 -0.27
C SER A 65 14.28 -34.76 -0.25
N THR A 66 15.11 -34.63 -1.28
CA THR A 66 16.36 -35.39 -1.41
C THR A 66 17.55 -34.46 -1.60
N MET A 67 18.60 -34.67 -0.79
CA MET A 67 19.90 -34.03 -1.01
C MET A 67 20.35 -34.27 -2.46
N ALA A 68 20.39 -33.22 -3.27
CA ALA A 68 20.76 -33.35 -4.67
C ALA A 68 22.22 -33.81 -4.79
N THR A 69 22.42 -34.92 -5.50
CA THR A 69 23.74 -35.50 -5.75
C THR A 69 24.60 -34.59 -6.62
N ALA A 70 25.93 -34.75 -6.58
CA ALA A 70 26.84 -34.00 -7.46
C ALA A 70 26.45 -34.12 -8.94
N ALA A 71 26.05 -35.31 -9.38
CA ALA A 71 25.57 -35.58 -10.73
C ALA A 71 24.30 -34.78 -11.10
N LYS A 72 23.38 -34.55 -10.16
CA LYS A 72 22.19 -33.71 -10.39
C LYS A 72 22.60 -32.24 -10.58
N TRP A 73 23.53 -31.74 -9.79
CA TRP A 73 24.02 -30.36 -9.92
C TRP A 73 24.78 -30.12 -11.22
N GLU A 74 25.54 -31.10 -11.70
CA GLU A 74 26.20 -31.05 -13.02
C GLU A 74 25.18 -30.98 -14.15
N LEU A 75 24.11 -31.78 -14.08
CA LEU A 75 23.04 -31.75 -15.07
C LEU A 75 22.32 -30.39 -15.09
N VAL A 76 21.96 -29.86 -13.93
CA VAL A 76 21.33 -28.54 -13.79
C VAL A 76 22.23 -27.43 -14.31
N SER A 77 23.53 -27.49 -14.00
CA SER A 77 24.54 -26.53 -14.49
C SER A 77 24.60 -26.52 -16.02
N LYS A 78 24.56 -27.69 -16.65
CA LYS A 78 24.53 -27.82 -18.12
C LYS A 78 23.23 -27.29 -18.73
N VAL A 79 22.08 -27.60 -18.13
CA VAL A 79 20.76 -27.14 -18.63
C VAL A 79 20.61 -25.63 -18.55
N LEU A 80 21.05 -25.02 -17.45
CA LEU A 80 20.92 -23.58 -17.22
C LEU A 80 22.07 -22.76 -17.83
N GLY A 81 23.12 -23.41 -18.35
CA GLY A 81 24.31 -22.72 -18.86
C GLY A 81 25.04 -21.91 -17.79
N ARG A 82 24.93 -22.29 -16.52
CA ARG A 82 25.48 -21.57 -15.35
C ARG A 82 26.35 -22.49 -14.52
N SER A 83 27.29 -21.94 -13.75
CA SER A 83 28.15 -22.76 -12.89
C SER A 83 27.34 -23.49 -11.82
N MET A 84 27.77 -24.70 -11.44
CA MET A 84 27.14 -25.47 -10.35
C MET A 84 27.06 -24.68 -9.05
N TYR A 85 28.08 -23.86 -8.77
CA TYR A 85 28.10 -23.00 -7.58
C TYR A 85 27.00 -21.94 -7.62
N ALA A 86 26.81 -21.27 -8.77
CA ALA A 86 25.74 -20.30 -8.95
C ALA A 86 24.36 -20.94 -8.81
N CYS A 87 24.15 -22.13 -9.40
CA CYS A 87 22.89 -22.87 -9.26
C CYS A 87 22.59 -23.28 -7.80
N LYS A 88 23.61 -23.70 -7.05
CA LYS A 88 23.45 -24.05 -5.63
C LYS A 88 23.05 -22.85 -4.78
N ILE A 89 23.77 -21.73 -4.93
CA ILE A 89 23.44 -20.49 -4.21
C ILE A 89 22.02 -20.04 -4.54
N ARG A 90 21.66 -20.01 -5.83
CA ARG A 90 20.33 -19.59 -6.25
C ARG A 90 19.24 -20.50 -5.70
N PHE A 91 19.44 -21.81 -5.72
CA PHE A 91 18.50 -22.77 -5.16
C PHE A 91 18.30 -22.56 -3.64
N THR A 92 19.38 -22.34 -2.89
CA THR A 92 19.28 -22.03 -1.45
C THR A 92 18.46 -20.77 -1.19
N ILE A 93 18.64 -19.72 -2.00
CA ILE A 93 17.88 -18.47 -1.89
C ILE A 93 16.40 -18.73 -2.16
N ILE A 94 16.04 -19.33 -3.31
CA ILE A 94 14.63 -19.56 -3.68
C ILE A 94 13.94 -20.51 -2.71
N ASN A 95 14.63 -21.55 -2.24
CA ASN A 95 14.07 -22.50 -1.30
C ASN A 95 13.87 -21.86 0.09
N GLY A 96 14.82 -21.02 0.53
CA GLY A 96 14.67 -20.21 1.74
C GLY A 96 13.47 -19.26 1.65
N ASP A 97 13.31 -18.58 0.52
CA ASP A 97 12.17 -17.67 0.28
C ASP A 97 10.85 -18.42 0.17
N SER A 98 10.84 -19.60 -0.46
CA SER A 98 9.65 -20.47 -0.53
C SER A 98 9.20 -20.94 0.85
N ASN A 99 10.13 -21.37 1.70
CA ASN A 99 9.82 -21.82 3.05
C ASN A 99 9.32 -20.66 3.93
N ARG A 100 9.93 -19.47 3.80
CA ARG A 100 9.47 -18.26 4.49
C ARG A 100 8.06 -17.87 4.03
N LYS A 101 7.81 -17.89 2.72
CA LYS A 101 6.49 -17.60 2.16
C LYS A 101 5.45 -18.59 2.69
N GLN A 102 5.75 -19.89 2.66
CA GLN A 102 4.84 -20.92 3.17
C GLN A 102 4.56 -20.75 4.67
N ALA A 103 5.56 -20.39 5.48
CA ALA A 103 5.36 -20.07 6.89
C ALA A 103 4.47 -18.84 7.08
N MET A 104 4.65 -17.79 6.27
CA MET A 104 3.79 -16.60 6.28
C MET A 104 2.36 -16.92 5.87
N ASP A 105 2.17 -17.67 4.78
CA ASP A 105 0.86 -18.11 4.28
C ASP A 105 0.12 -18.94 5.35
N GLY A 106 0.84 -19.78 6.09
CA GLY A 106 0.29 -20.55 7.22
C GLY A 106 -0.16 -19.66 8.39
N ARG A 107 0.62 -18.63 8.75
CA ARG A 107 0.26 -17.65 9.79
C ARG A 107 -0.95 -16.83 9.38
N GLU A 108 -0.97 -16.34 8.14
CA GLU A 108 -2.09 -15.61 7.54
C GLU A 108 -3.37 -16.44 7.56
N SER A 109 -3.30 -17.70 7.14
CA SER A 109 -4.43 -18.63 7.13
C SER A 109 -4.95 -18.90 8.54
N SER A 110 -4.06 -19.05 9.52
CA SER A 110 -4.42 -19.27 10.92
C SER A 110 -5.17 -18.08 11.52
N VAL A 111 -4.66 -16.85 11.30
CA VAL A 111 -5.32 -15.62 11.75
C VAL A 111 -6.68 -15.45 11.08
N THR A 112 -6.73 -15.58 9.76
CA THR A 112 -7.96 -15.38 8.98
C THR A 112 -9.03 -16.40 9.35
N GLY A 113 -8.65 -17.66 9.56
CA GLY A 113 -9.57 -18.72 9.98
C GLY A 113 -10.15 -18.49 11.38
N GLU A 114 -9.33 -18.01 12.33
CA GLU A 114 -9.78 -17.68 13.67
C GLU A 114 -10.74 -16.48 13.69
N VAL A 115 -10.44 -15.45 12.90
CA VAL A 115 -11.35 -14.31 12.69
C VAL A 115 -12.68 -14.77 12.12
N GLN A 116 -12.66 -15.61 11.08
CA GLN A 116 -13.87 -16.16 10.48
C GLN A 116 -14.71 -16.95 11.50
N ARG A 117 -14.08 -17.83 12.27
CA ARG A 117 -14.74 -18.62 13.32
C ARG A 117 -15.46 -17.75 14.36
N GLN A 118 -14.81 -16.66 14.79
CA GLN A 118 -15.45 -15.71 15.70
C GLN A 118 -16.63 -15.00 15.04
N ARG A 119 -16.53 -14.62 13.77
CA ARG A 119 -17.63 -13.95 13.03
C ARG A 119 -18.84 -14.84 12.78
N GLU A 120 -18.65 -16.14 12.70
CA GLU A 120 -19.74 -17.11 12.57
C GLU A 120 -20.48 -17.33 13.90
N SER A 121 -19.83 -17.03 15.04
CA SER A 121 -20.35 -17.26 16.39
C SER A 121 -20.70 -15.99 17.18
N SER A 122 -20.22 -14.82 16.73
CA SER A 122 -20.31 -13.54 17.42
C SER A 122 -20.47 -12.38 16.43
N SER A 123 -21.02 -11.26 16.90
CA SER A 123 -21.16 -10.02 16.12
C SER A 123 -19.88 -9.19 16.05
N ALA A 124 -18.85 -9.50 16.84
CA ALA A 124 -17.59 -8.77 16.92
C ALA A 124 -16.39 -9.71 17.05
N VAL A 125 -15.22 -9.26 16.58
CA VAL A 125 -13.95 -9.97 16.69
C VAL A 125 -13.21 -9.49 17.93
N ASP A 126 -12.84 -10.43 18.79
CA ASP A 126 -11.95 -10.18 19.92
C ASP A 126 -10.50 -10.47 19.48
N TRP A 127 -9.81 -9.40 19.07
CA TRP A 127 -8.42 -9.47 18.63
C TRP A 127 -7.44 -9.97 19.70
N SER A 128 -7.79 -9.84 20.99
CA SER A 128 -6.98 -10.40 22.08
C SER A 128 -7.06 -11.92 22.07
N GLN A 129 -8.24 -12.49 21.85
CA GLN A 129 -8.41 -13.93 21.69
C GLN A 129 -7.76 -14.45 20.41
N VAL A 130 -7.85 -13.73 19.29
CA VAL A 130 -7.15 -14.10 18.04
C VAL A 130 -5.64 -14.16 18.26
N SER A 131 -5.07 -13.16 18.94
CA SER A 131 -3.66 -13.09 19.30
C SER A 131 -3.23 -14.28 20.17
N GLN A 132 -4.02 -14.63 21.19
CA GLN A 132 -3.75 -15.78 22.04
C GLN A 132 -3.82 -17.11 21.28
N ALA A 133 -4.84 -17.29 20.43
CA ALA A 133 -5.05 -18.53 19.68
C ALA A 133 -3.97 -18.77 18.62
N THR A 134 -3.46 -17.71 18.01
CA THR A 134 -2.43 -17.78 16.95
C THR A 134 -1.00 -17.65 17.47
N VAL A 135 -0.83 -17.30 18.76
CA VAL A 135 0.47 -17.03 19.39
C VAL A 135 1.24 -15.92 18.65
N LEU A 136 0.49 -14.93 18.13
CA LEU A 136 1.01 -13.77 17.42
C LEU A 136 0.70 -12.49 18.19
N GLY A 137 1.48 -11.44 17.98
CA GLY A 137 1.16 -10.14 18.56
C GLY A 137 -0.13 -9.56 17.96
N LEU A 138 -0.91 -8.82 18.74
CA LEU A 138 -2.19 -8.23 18.30
C LEU A 138 -2.05 -7.44 16.99
N ARG A 139 -1.01 -6.59 16.89
CA ARG A 139 -0.72 -5.83 15.67
C ARG A 139 -0.49 -6.76 14.48
N GLU A 140 0.27 -7.84 14.67
CA GLU A 140 0.56 -8.78 13.60
C GLU A 140 -0.69 -9.55 13.16
N CYS A 141 -1.59 -9.92 14.07
CA CYS A 141 -2.90 -10.48 13.72
C CYS A 141 -3.72 -9.51 12.85
N LEU A 142 -3.75 -8.23 13.23
CA LEU A 142 -4.44 -7.20 12.46
C LEU A 142 -3.84 -7.02 11.06
N GLU A 143 -2.52 -7.09 10.93
CA GLU A 143 -1.82 -6.96 9.65
C GLU A 143 -1.96 -8.19 8.75
N LEU A 144 -2.04 -9.39 9.33
CA LEU A 144 -2.13 -10.65 8.58
C LEU A 144 -3.55 -11.06 8.23
N SER A 145 -4.58 -10.59 8.96
CA SER A 145 -5.95 -11.00 8.65
C SER A 145 -6.38 -10.54 7.26
N GLN A 146 -6.68 -11.51 6.40
CA GLN A 146 -7.25 -11.33 5.06
C GLN A 146 -8.78 -11.31 5.06
N TYR A 147 -9.41 -11.48 6.23
CA TYR A 147 -10.86 -11.52 6.32
C TYR A 147 -11.47 -10.15 5.92
N ASP A 148 -12.26 -10.17 4.86
CA ASP A 148 -12.95 -9.00 4.27
C ASP A 148 -14.47 -9.04 4.49
N GLY A 149 -15.01 -10.18 4.96
CA GLY A 149 -16.44 -10.39 5.13
C GLY A 149 -17.11 -9.38 6.06
N ARG A 150 -18.14 -8.70 5.56
CA ARG A 150 -19.05 -7.84 6.36
C ARG A 150 -18.37 -6.70 7.12
N LYS A 151 -17.32 -6.09 6.56
CA LYS A 151 -16.81 -4.80 7.05
C LYS A 151 -17.81 -3.70 6.73
N ALA A 152 -17.98 -2.75 7.64
CA ALA A 152 -18.87 -1.62 7.43
C ALA A 152 -18.28 -0.67 6.39
N SER A 153 -19.13 -0.12 5.52
CA SER A 153 -18.77 1.08 4.78
C SER A 153 -18.74 2.26 5.75
N TRP A 154 -17.73 3.12 5.64
CA TRP A 154 -17.57 4.31 6.46
C TRP A 154 -17.33 5.52 5.56
N HIS A 155 -18.43 6.12 5.12
CA HIS A 155 -18.40 7.34 4.32
C HIS A 155 -18.56 8.57 5.21
N TYR A 156 -17.90 9.66 4.82
CA TYR A 156 -18.08 10.94 5.49
C TYR A 156 -19.45 11.52 5.14
N ASP A 157 -20.26 11.71 6.17
CA ASP A 157 -21.51 12.42 6.12
C ASP A 157 -21.46 13.52 7.19
N PRO A 158 -21.58 14.81 6.82
CA PRO A 158 -21.36 15.92 7.75
C PRO A 158 -22.36 15.95 8.92
N ASP A 159 -23.54 15.35 8.76
CA ASP A 159 -24.61 15.37 9.75
C ASP A 159 -24.52 14.17 10.73
N SER A 160 -23.87 13.09 10.31
CA SER A 160 -23.72 11.85 11.08
C SER A 160 -22.28 11.44 11.38
N PHE A 161 -21.29 12.24 10.95
CA PHE A 161 -19.88 11.92 11.16
C PHE A 161 -19.54 11.78 12.64
N SER A 162 -19.05 10.60 13.01
CA SER A 162 -18.66 10.30 14.37
C SER A 162 -17.21 10.70 14.63
N GLN A 163 -17.02 11.83 15.32
CA GLN A 163 -15.68 12.27 15.73
C GLN A 163 -14.99 11.23 16.63
N SER A 164 -15.73 10.51 17.47
CA SER A 164 -15.14 9.47 18.33
C SER A 164 -14.61 8.28 17.55
N MET A 165 -15.22 7.92 16.41
CA MET A 165 -14.67 6.90 15.50
C MET A 165 -13.40 7.41 14.80
N ALA A 166 -13.40 8.68 14.39
CA ALA A 166 -12.22 9.32 13.81
C ALA A 166 -11.05 9.33 14.80
N ASP A 167 -11.28 9.77 16.03
CA ASP A 167 -10.28 9.83 17.11
C ASP A 167 -9.75 8.45 17.46
N ARG A 168 -10.63 7.42 17.47
CA ARG A 168 -10.22 6.03 17.70
C ARG A 168 -9.31 5.52 16.59
N MET A 169 -9.60 5.85 15.32
CA MET A 169 -8.76 5.47 14.19
C MET A 169 -7.40 6.19 14.24
N THR A 170 -7.39 7.50 14.46
CA THR A 170 -6.14 8.28 14.51
C THR A 170 -5.28 7.86 15.70
N GLY A 171 -5.88 7.63 16.88
CA GLY A 171 -5.17 7.13 18.05
C GLY A 171 -4.49 5.78 17.79
N PHE A 172 -5.20 4.84 17.15
CA PHE A 172 -4.61 3.55 16.75
C PHE A 172 -3.45 3.73 15.76
N ILE A 173 -3.59 4.62 14.78
CA ILE A 173 -2.52 4.91 13.80
C ILE A 173 -1.29 5.51 14.49
N GLU A 174 -1.49 6.49 15.37
CA GLU A 174 -0.41 7.17 16.09
C GLU A 174 0.34 6.22 17.03
N GLU A 175 -0.39 5.33 17.70
CA GLU A 175 0.19 4.35 18.64
C GLU A 175 1.01 3.26 17.92
N HIS A 176 0.49 2.72 16.83
CA HIS A 176 1.08 1.54 16.18
C HIS A 176 1.91 1.85 14.92
N TYR A 177 1.69 3.01 14.29
CA TYR A 177 2.37 3.44 13.07
C TYR A 177 2.91 4.88 13.21
N PRO A 178 3.73 5.17 14.23
CA PRO A 178 4.29 6.51 14.41
C PRO A 178 5.18 6.88 13.21
N ALA A 179 5.13 8.15 12.81
CA ALA A 179 5.95 8.64 11.72
C ALA A 179 7.46 8.40 11.99
N PRO A 180 8.24 8.01 10.97
CA PRO A 180 7.91 7.96 9.54
C PRO A 180 7.41 6.59 9.05
N ALA A 181 7.02 5.67 9.95
CA ALA A 181 6.58 4.35 9.55
C ALA A 181 5.32 4.44 8.66
N PRO A 182 5.27 3.71 7.53
CA PRO A 182 4.07 3.66 6.70
C PRO A 182 2.93 3.00 7.48
N VAL A 183 1.74 3.57 7.39
CA VAL A 183 0.52 3.02 8.00
C VAL A 183 0.10 1.76 7.25
N ASN A 184 -0.13 0.67 7.99
CA ASN A 184 -0.73 -0.53 7.42
C ASN A 184 -2.27 -0.44 7.50
N TYR A 185 -2.90 0.05 6.43
CA TYR A 185 -4.35 0.25 6.41
C TYR A 185 -5.18 -1.03 6.47
N ARG A 186 -4.59 -2.20 6.21
CA ARG A 186 -5.26 -3.48 6.47
C ARG A 186 -5.49 -3.67 7.97
N ALA A 187 -4.49 -3.35 8.78
CA ALA A 187 -4.62 -3.42 10.23
C ALA A 187 -5.63 -2.39 10.76
N VAL A 188 -5.58 -1.16 10.23
CA VAL A 188 -6.56 -0.11 10.56
C VAL A 188 -7.99 -0.57 10.20
N SER A 189 -8.18 -1.10 9.00
CA SER A 189 -9.45 -1.66 8.53
C SER A 189 -9.96 -2.78 9.44
N ASN A 190 -9.08 -3.70 9.84
CA ASN A 190 -9.42 -4.81 10.73
C ASN A 190 -9.75 -4.33 12.15
N PHE A 191 -9.05 -3.32 12.65
CA PHE A 191 -9.30 -2.71 13.96
C PHE A 191 -10.60 -1.91 14.02
N MET A 192 -10.85 -1.09 13.00
CA MET A 192 -12.06 -0.26 12.88
C MET A 192 -13.28 -1.06 12.40
N TRP A 193 -13.06 -2.28 11.90
CA TRP A 193 -14.06 -3.11 11.24
C TRP A 193 -14.77 -2.37 10.07
N ALA A 194 -14.01 -1.56 9.34
CA ALA A 194 -14.47 -0.75 8.22
C ALA A 194 -13.68 -1.08 6.96
N ALA A 195 -14.25 -0.82 5.78
CA ALA A 195 -13.57 -1.03 4.51
C ALA A 195 -12.22 -0.28 4.48
N MET A 196 -11.22 -0.88 3.85
CA MET A 196 -9.85 -0.35 3.88
C MET A 196 -9.75 0.97 3.13
N GLU A 197 -10.42 1.06 1.99
CA GLU A 197 -10.51 2.24 1.13
C GLU A 197 -11.16 3.41 1.88
N ASP A 198 -12.19 3.12 2.66
CA ASP A 198 -12.86 4.12 3.51
C ASP A 198 -11.94 4.61 4.63
N CYS A 199 -11.20 3.72 5.29
CA CYS A 199 -10.21 4.12 6.31
C CYS A 199 -9.12 5.03 5.72
N ILE A 200 -8.62 4.72 4.53
CA ILE A 200 -7.65 5.55 3.81
C ILE A 200 -8.27 6.92 3.53
N HIS A 201 -9.46 6.94 2.95
CA HIS A 201 -10.14 8.17 2.56
C HIS A 201 -10.44 9.08 3.76
N ILE A 202 -10.99 8.52 4.84
CA ILE A 202 -11.28 9.26 6.08
C ILE A 202 -9.99 9.78 6.70
N HIS A 203 -8.93 8.98 6.75
CA HIS A 203 -7.64 9.42 7.30
C HIS A 203 -7.03 10.57 6.49
N ASP A 204 -7.06 10.50 5.15
CA ASP A 204 -6.63 11.60 4.28
C ASP A 204 -7.45 12.87 4.53
N MET A 205 -8.78 12.74 4.67
CA MET A 205 -9.66 13.86 5.01
C MET A 205 -9.37 14.46 6.38
N LEU A 206 -9.00 13.66 7.39
CA LEU A 206 -8.61 14.14 8.71
C LEU A 206 -7.26 14.88 8.69
N GLN A 207 -6.38 14.53 7.74
CA GLN A 207 -5.13 15.24 7.51
C GLN A 207 -5.28 16.49 6.62
N GLY A 208 -6.50 16.83 6.20
CA GLY A 208 -6.77 17.94 5.30
C GLY A 208 -6.35 17.68 3.85
N LYS A 209 -6.10 16.42 3.49
CA LYS A 209 -5.64 15.97 2.17
C LYS A 209 -6.82 15.50 1.30
N LEU A 210 -7.86 16.33 1.18
CA LEU A 210 -8.95 16.01 0.27
C LEU A 210 -8.45 16.02 -1.18
N LYS A 211 -8.50 14.86 -1.84
CA LYS A 211 -8.25 14.73 -3.26
C LYS A 211 -9.53 15.10 -4.02
N TRP A 212 -9.56 16.30 -4.58
CA TRP A 212 -10.70 16.77 -5.37
C TRP A 212 -10.93 15.90 -6.61
N THR A 213 -12.10 15.26 -6.67
CA THR A 213 -12.63 14.59 -7.85
C THR A 213 -13.64 15.47 -8.58
N GLU A 214 -14.02 15.11 -9.82
CA GLU A 214 -15.08 15.81 -10.55
C GLU A 214 -16.39 15.83 -9.73
N ALA A 215 -16.74 14.71 -9.09
CA ALA A 215 -17.92 14.62 -8.23
C ALA A 215 -17.86 15.58 -7.03
N ASP A 216 -16.68 15.78 -6.44
CA ASP A 216 -16.49 16.76 -5.36
C ASP A 216 -16.68 18.19 -5.85
N TYR A 217 -16.18 18.51 -7.04
CA TYR A 217 -16.36 19.83 -7.66
C TYR A 217 -17.83 20.10 -7.98
N GLU A 218 -18.53 19.13 -8.58
CA GLU A 218 -19.95 19.25 -8.92
C GLU A 218 -20.80 19.39 -7.66
N ARG A 219 -20.54 18.58 -6.63
CA ARG A 219 -21.21 18.69 -5.33
C ARG A 219 -20.96 20.05 -4.69
N ALA A 220 -19.70 20.52 -4.69
CA ALA A 220 -19.34 21.81 -4.12
C ALA A 220 -20.01 22.98 -4.87
N ALA A 221 -20.11 22.90 -6.19
CA ALA A 221 -20.77 23.89 -7.03
C ALA A 221 -22.29 23.90 -6.79
N ALA A 222 -22.92 22.73 -6.68
CA ALA A 222 -24.33 22.61 -6.34
C ALA A 222 -24.66 23.20 -4.97
N LEU A 223 -23.85 22.90 -3.95
CA LEU A 223 -24.00 23.48 -2.60
C LEU A 223 -23.83 25.01 -2.62
N ARG A 224 -22.90 25.53 -3.44
CA ARG A 224 -22.77 26.99 -3.65
C ARG A 224 -24.00 27.59 -4.33
N ALA A 225 -24.56 26.92 -5.33
CA ALA A 225 -25.77 27.38 -6.03
C ALA A 225 -26.99 27.42 -5.08
N GLN A 226 -27.03 26.56 -4.06
CA GLN A 226 -28.04 26.58 -2.99
C GLN A 226 -27.83 27.71 -1.96
N GLY A 227 -26.76 28.51 -2.09
CA GLY A 227 -26.50 29.68 -1.25
C GLY A 227 -25.52 29.45 -0.09
N LEU A 228 -25.03 28.22 0.14
CA LEU A 228 -24.13 27.93 1.27
C LEU A 228 -22.78 28.64 1.12
N THR A 229 -22.26 29.23 2.19
CA THR A 229 -20.93 29.86 2.19
C THR A 229 -19.82 28.83 1.91
N TYR A 230 -18.64 29.27 1.43
CA TYR A 230 -17.49 28.36 1.22
C TYR A 230 -17.08 27.61 2.49
N LYS A 231 -17.35 28.18 3.67
CA LYS A 231 -17.09 27.54 4.96
C LYS A 231 -18.06 26.38 5.21
N GLU A 232 -19.34 26.56 4.89
CA GLU A 232 -20.35 25.49 4.98
C GLU A 232 -20.06 24.41 3.93
N VAL A 233 -19.79 24.80 2.68
CA VAL A 233 -19.40 23.85 1.63
C VAL A 233 -18.17 23.04 2.06
N ALA A 234 -17.15 23.67 2.64
CA ALA A 234 -15.97 22.95 3.12
C ALA A 234 -16.32 21.87 4.15
N ARG A 235 -17.19 22.20 5.11
CA ARG A 235 -17.69 21.24 6.13
C ARG A 235 -18.49 20.10 5.50
N HIS A 236 -19.28 20.35 4.47
CA HIS A 236 -20.02 19.30 3.77
C HIS A 236 -19.13 18.33 2.99
N LEU A 237 -17.91 18.74 2.63
CA LEU A 237 -16.98 17.92 1.86
C LEU A 237 -16.02 17.13 2.77
N ALA A 238 -15.47 17.75 3.81
CA ALA A 238 -14.56 17.07 4.73
C ALA A 238 -14.42 17.83 6.06
N PRO A 239 -14.14 17.12 7.17
CA PRO A 239 -14.17 17.70 8.51
C PRO A 239 -13.07 18.73 8.74
N THR A 240 -11.91 18.59 8.09
CA THR A 240 -10.75 19.49 8.26
C THR A 240 -10.46 20.38 7.05
N LEU A 241 -11.33 20.35 6.04
CA LEU A 241 -11.12 21.13 4.82
C LEU A 241 -11.25 22.63 5.12
N ARG A 242 -10.24 23.40 4.70
CA ARG A 242 -10.24 24.85 4.87
C ARG A 242 -11.11 25.51 3.80
N TRP A 243 -11.93 26.48 4.22
CA TRP A 243 -12.80 27.24 3.32
C TRP A 243 -12.04 27.94 2.18
N THR A 244 -10.79 28.37 2.43
CA THR A 244 -9.92 28.98 1.41
C THR A 244 -9.55 27.99 0.32
N SER A 245 -9.29 26.74 0.68
CA SER A 245 -9.00 25.66 -0.28
C SER A 245 -10.21 25.39 -1.16
N THR A 246 -11.40 25.31 -0.57
CA THR A 246 -12.68 25.17 -1.28
C THR A 246 -12.94 26.33 -2.23
N ALA A 247 -12.75 27.58 -1.79
CA ALA A 247 -12.95 28.76 -2.62
C ALA A 247 -12.01 28.77 -3.84
N ASN A 248 -10.72 28.46 -3.62
CA ASN A 248 -9.73 28.41 -4.68
C ASN A 248 -10.00 27.27 -5.67
N ALA A 249 -10.37 26.09 -5.17
CA ALA A 249 -10.69 24.92 -5.98
C ALA A 249 -11.90 25.20 -6.89
N LEU A 250 -13.00 25.70 -6.33
CA LEU A 250 -14.20 26.05 -7.09
C LEU A 250 -13.96 27.17 -8.10
N LYS A 251 -13.19 28.20 -7.75
CA LYS A 251 -12.86 29.28 -8.69
C LYS A 251 -12.16 28.74 -9.92
N ARG A 252 -11.16 27.86 -9.74
CA ARG A 252 -10.43 27.22 -10.84
C ARG A 252 -11.34 26.35 -11.69
N TYR A 253 -12.18 25.54 -11.04
CA TYR A 253 -13.13 24.66 -11.70
C TYR A 253 -14.12 25.41 -12.58
N LEU A 254 -14.79 26.43 -12.04
CA LEU A 254 -15.77 27.23 -12.77
C LEU A 254 -15.15 28.07 -13.88
N SER A 255 -13.90 28.52 -13.71
CA SER A 255 -13.18 29.26 -14.76
C SER A 255 -12.71 28.36 -15.91
N ALA A 256 -12.62 27.05 -15.67
CA ALA A 256 -12.20 26.07 -16.68
C ALA A 256 -13.38 25.51 -17.50
N ARG A 257 -14.62 25.66 -17.03
CA ARG A 257 -15.80 25.33 -17.83
C ARG A 257 -16.09 26.49 -18.80
N PRO A 258 -16.24 26.23 -20.11
CA PRO A 258 -16.79 27.24 -21.01
C PRO A 258 -18.15 27.65 -20.46
N ALA A 259 -18.44 28.95 -20.44
CA ALA A 259 -19.74 29.46 -20.04
C ALA A 259 -20.80 28.64 -20.79
N GLN A 260 -21.63 27.90 -20.06
CA GLN A 260 -22.83 27.35 -20.67
C GLN A 260 -23.55 28.53 -21.31
N GLU A 261 -23.80 28.44 -22.61
CA GLU A 261 -24.49 29.49 -23.35
C GLU A 261 -25.77 29.85 -22.59
N PRO A 262 -26.08 31.16 -22.46
CA PRO A 262 -27.34 31.55 -21.88
C PRO A 262 -28.45 30.83 -22.65
N ILE A 263 -29.32 30.13 -21.93
CA ILE A 263 -30.53 29.51 -22.48
C ILE A 263 -31.19 30.58 -23.36
N SER A 264 -31.22 30.36 -24.68
CA SER A 264 -31.83 31.29 -25.60
C SER A 264 -33.30 31.42 -25.23
N VAL A 265 -33.78 32.66 -25.17
CA VAL A 265 -35.14 33.03 -24.76
C VAL A 265 -36.22 32.48 -25.71
N ASP A 266 -35.86 31.71 -26.74
CA ASP A 266 -36.76 31.12 -27.73
C ASP A 266 -37.48 29.83 -27.28
N GLU A 267 -37.18 29.26 -26.10
CA GLU A 267 -37.89 28.06 -25.58
C GLU A 267 -39.01 28.37 -24.57
N LEU A 268 -39.44 29.65 -24.44
CA LEU A 268 -40.56 30.05 -23.57
C LEU A 268 -41.88 30.33 -24.31
N GLU A 269 -41.96 30.15 -25.63
CA GLU A 269 -43.19 30.36 -26.42
C GLU A 269 -43.95 29.07 -26.83
N GLU A 270 -43.58 27.88 -26.34
CA GLU A 270 -44.40 26.66 -26.53
C GLU A 270 -45.17 26.21 -25.26
N ILE A 271 -45.47 27.15 -24.37
CA ILE A 271 -46.51 26.95 -23.35
C ILE A 271 -47.40 28.21 -23.31
N SER A 272 -48.23 28.37 -24.33
CA SER A 272 -49.46 29.17 -24.29
C SER A 272 -50.57 28.50 -25.07
#